data_AF-A0A9E1HI69-F1
#
_entry.id   AF-A0A9E1HI69-F1
#
_cell.length_a   1.000
_cell.length_b   1.000
_cell.length_c   1.000
_cell.angle_alpha   90.00
_cell.angle_beta   90.00
_cell.angle_gamma   90.00
#
_symmetry.space_group_name_H-M   'P 1'
#
loop_
_entity.id
_entity.type
_entity.pdbx_description
1 polymer ?
#
loop_
_entity_poly.entity_id
_entity_poly.type
_entity_poly.pdbx_seq_one_letter_code
_entity_poly.pdbx_strand_id
1 'polypeptide(L)'
;MNSQIALDLLNNSKGLAEDDNWIIHSICVGNTATVIAKALHLDEDKAKTLGYIHDIGKRFGFGASHGLAGYEYILSLGYNEEYANVCLTHSYLNNDINCIAGGIPNPGSPKYEWKKEFIKKSQVYNI
;
A
#
# COMPACT_ATOMS: atom_id res chain seq x y z
N MET A 1 7.23 -8.53 8.16
CA MET A 1 6.30 -9.42 7.43
C MET A 1 7.04 -9.92 6.21
N ASN A 2 6.81 -11.17 5.76
CA ASN A 2 7.40 -11.70 4.53
C ASN A 2 6.34 -11.86 3.44
N SER A 3 6.78 -12.20 2.21
CA SER A 3 5.87 -12.22 1.06
C SER A 3 4.82 -13.34 1.12
N GLN A 4 5.11 -14.44 1.82
CA GLN A 4 4.14 -15.51 2.03
C GLN A 4 2.99 -15.06 2.94
N ILE A 5 3.30 -14.41 4.07
CA ILE A 5 2.29 -13.85 4.97
C ILE A 5 1.44 -12.81 4.24
N ALA A 6 2.05 -11.93 3.45
CA ALA A 6 1.32 -10.94 2.66
C ALA A 6 0.41 -11.57 1.61
N LEU A 7 0.83 -12.66 0.97
CA LEU A 7 0.00 -13.42 0.05
C LEU A 7 -1.19 -14.08 0.76
N ASP A 8 -0.97 -14.60 1.97
CA ASP A 8 -2.04 -15.18 2.78
C ASP A 8 -3.08 -14.11 3.19
N LEU A 9 -2.63 -12.90 3.55
CA LEU A 9 -3.53 -11.76 3.81
C LEU A 9 -4.39 -11.40 2.60
N LEU A 10 -3.81 -11.38 1.40
CA LEU A 10 -4.54 -11.17 0.16
C LEU A 10 -5.57 -12.27 -0.10
N ASN A 11 -5.17 -13.53 0.01
CA ASN A 11 -6.08 -14.67 -0.21
C ASN A 11 -7.23 -14.70 0.80
N ASN A 12 -6.97 -14.35 2.07
CA ASN A 12 -7.98 -14.24 3.11
C ASN A 12 -8.91 -13.05 2.93
N SER A 13 -8.66 -12.18 1.95
CA SER A 13 -9.49 -11.01 1.66
C SER A 13 -10.47 -11.22 0.50
N LYS A 14 -10.47 -12.40 -0.14
CA LYS A 14 -11.40 -12.75 -1.23
C LYS A 14 -12.86 -12.63 -0.77
N GLY A 15 -13.68 -11.97 -1.58
CA GLY A 15 -15.10 -11.77 -1.31
C GLY A 15 -15.41 -10.75 -0.18
N LEU A 16 -14.40 -10.04 0.34
CA LEU A 16 -14.62 -8.97 1.32
C LEU A 16 -14.87 -7.59 0.65
N ALA A 17 -14.63 -7.48 -0.65
CA ALA A 17 -14.87 -6.30 -1.46
C ALA A 17 -15.90 -6.58 -2.56
N GLU A 18 -16.29 -5.55 -3.32
CA GLU A 18 -17.23 -5.68 -4.44
C GLU A 18 -16.69 -6.60 -5.55
N ASP A 19 -15.39 -6.55 -5.81
CA ASP A 19 -14.67 -7.47 -6.68
C ASP A 19 -13.30 -7.85 -6.12
N ASP A 20 -12.75 -8.96 -6.61
CA ASP A 20 -11.44 -9.49 -6.22
C ASP A 20 -10.32 -9.11 -7.22
N ASN A 21 -10.58 -8.27 -8.23
CA ASN A 21 -9.57 -7.91 -9.24
C ASN A 21 -8.39 -7.16 -8.62
N TRP A 22 -8.62 -6.42 -7.53
CA TRP A 22 -7.55 -5.76 -6.79
C TRP A 22 -6.55 -6.75 -6.17
N ILE A 23 -6.98 -7.97 -5.84
CA ILE A 23 -6.08 -9.03 -5.33
C ILE A 23 -5.13 -9.47 -6.45
N ILE A 24 -5.67 -9.72 -7.65
CA ILE A 24 -4.87 -10.10 -8.83
C ILE A 24 -3.90 -8.97 -9.18
N HIS A 25 -4.38 -7.72 -9.18
CA HIS A 25 -3.55 -6.53 -9.36
C HIS A 25 -2.39 -6.49 -8.35
N SER A 26 -2.66 -6.63 -7.05
CA SER A 26 -1.62 -6.65 -6.02
C SER A 26 -0.61 -7.78 -6.22
N ILE A 27 -1.05 -8.97 -6.63
CA ILE A 27 -0.16 -10.10 -6.93
C ILE A 27 0.76 -9.75 -8.12
N CYS A 28 0.21 -9.18 -9.20
CA CYS A 28 0.98 -8.76 -10.36
C CYS A 28 2.02 -7.67 -10.00
N VAL A 29 1.62 -6.68 -9.19
CA VAL A 29 2.51 -5.61 -8.71
C VAL A 29 3.65 -6.20 -7.87
N GLY A 30 3.34 -7.05 -6.89
CA GLY A 30 4.37 -7.69 -6.05
C GLY A 30 5.37 -8.52 -6.86
N ASN A 31 4.89 -9.35 -7.79
CA ASN A 31 5.76 -10.14 -8.67
C ASN A 31 6.64 -9.26 -9.56
N THR A 32 6.09 -8.16 -10.09
CA THR A 32 6.86 -7.20 -10.92
C THR A 32 7.92 -6.47 -10.09
N ALA A 33 7.55 -6.03 -8.89
CA ALA A 33 8.47 -5.38 -7.95
C ALA A 33 9.65 -6.30 -7.58
N THR A 34 9.42 -7.61 -7.40
CA THR A 34 10.49 -8.59 -7.19
C THR A 34 11.48 -8.63 -8.35
N VAL A 35 11.00 -8.63 -9.60
CA VAL A 35 11.88 -8.65 -10.78
C VAL A 35 12.75 -7.39 -10.84
N ILE A 36 12.18 -6.22 -10.54
CA ILE A 36 12.92 -4.95 -10.50
C ILE A 36 13.94 -4.95 -9.35
N ALA A 37 13.52 -5.34 -8.14
CA ALA A 37 14.40 -5.42 -6.97
C ALA A 37 15.60 -6.32 -7.24
N LYS A 38 15.36 -7.49 -7.85
CA LYS A 38 16.42 -8.41 -8.27
C LYS A 38 17.41 -7.77 -9.24
N ALA A 39 16.91 -7.06 -10.26
CA ALA A 39 17.76 -6.39 -11.25
C ALA A 39 18.60 -5.26 -10.65
N LEU A 40 18.13 -4.67 -9.53
CA LEU A 40 18.80 -3.59 -8.82
C LEU A 40 19.60 -4.06 -7.59
N HIS A 41 19.67 -5.38 -7.33
CA HIS A 41 20.31 -5.96 -6.15
C HIS A 41 19.74 -5.47 -4.80
N LEU A 42 18.42 -5.29 -4.74
CA LEU A 42 17.65 -4.90 -3.56
C LEU A 42 16.98 -6.11 -2.87
N ASP A 43 16.30 -5.90 -1.75
CA ASP A 43 15.57 -6.98 -1.05
C ASP A 43 14.32 -7.42 -1.84
N GLU A 44 14.44 -8.58 -2.49
CA GLU A 44 13.39 -9.21 -3.31
C GLU A 44 12.11 -9.53 -2.52
N ASP A 45 12.23 -10.06 -1.29
CA ASP A 45 11.07 -10.48 -0.48
C ASP A 45 10.34 -9.28 0.09
N LYS A 46 11.09 -8.27 0.54
CA LYS A 46 10.52 -6.99 1.00
C LYS A 46 9.79 -6.28 -0.13
N ALA A 47 10.40 -6.15 -1.31
CA ALA A 47 9.75 -5.55 -2.48
C ALA A 47 8.45 -6.26 -2.84
N LYS A 48 8.46 -7.60 -2.83
CA LYS A 48 7.28 -8.42 -3.08
C LYS A 48 6.18 -8.18 -2.04
N THR A 49 6.56 -8.19 -0.77
CA THR A 49 5.67 -7.97 0.38
C THR A 49 4.97 -6.63 0.27
N LEU A 50 5.73 -5.56 0.01
CA LEU A 50 5.18 -4.20 -0.13
C LEU A 50 4.23 -4.10 -1.33
N GLY A 51 4.57 -4.72 -2.46
CA GLY A 51 3.70 -4.76 -3.64
C GLY A 51 2.40 -5.51 -3.39
N TYR A 52 2.41 -6.61 -2.62
CA TYR A 52 1.21 -7.34 -2.26
C TYR A 52 0.25 -6.53 -1.37
N ILE A 53 0.76 -5.81 -0.38
CA ILE A 53 -0.09 -5.16 0.62
C ILE A 53 -0.51 -3.73 0.25
N HIS A 54 0.04 -3.11 -0.80
CA HIS A 54 -0.18 -1.69 -1.09
C HIS A 54 -1.67 -1.29 -1.15
N ASP A 55 -2.51 -2.16 -1.70
CA ASP A 55 -3.94 -1.95 -1.87
C ASP A 55 -4.80 -2.72 -0.86
N ILE A 56 -4.22 -3.31 0.20
CA ILE A 56 -4.91 -4.22 1.13
C ILE A 56 -6.14 -3.59 1.79
N GLY A 57 -6.20 -2.27 1.91
CA GLY A 57 -7.36 -1.56 2.45
C GLY A 57 -8.61 -1.66 1.59
N LYS A 58 -8.53 -2.11 0.33
CA LYS A 58 -9.71 -2.38 -0.51
C LYS A 58 -10.60 -3.49 0.06
N ARG A 59 -10.07 -4.36 0.91
CA ARG A 59 -10.82 -5.40 1.63
C ARG A 59 -11.98 -4.87 2.50
N PHE A 60 -12.00 -3.57 2.80
CA PHE A 60 -13.04 -2.95 3.64
C PHE A 60 -14.20 -2.36 2.84
N GLY A 61 -14.23 -2.55 1.51
CA GLY A 61 -15.33 -2.10 0.65
C GLY A 61 -15.37 -0.59 0.38
N PHE A 62 -16.49 -0.11 -0.16
CA PHE A 62 -16.67 1.26 -0.63
C PHE A 62 -16.92 2.24 0.53
N GLY A 63 -16.16 3.35 0.59
CA GLY A 63 -16.36 4.45 1.54
C GLY A 63 -15.15 4.76 2.44
N ALA A 64 -14.21 3.83 2.59
CA ALA A 64 -12.93 4.09 3.26
C ALA A 64 -11.86 4.54 2.25
N SER A 65 -11.03 5.51 2.62
CA SER A 65 -9.78 5.78 1.88
C SER A 65 -8.91 4.52 1.99
N HIS A 66 -8.85 3.70 0.93
CA HIS A 66 -8.20 2.39 0.98
C HIS A 66 -6.75 2.47 1.50
N GLY A 67 -6.03 3.54 1.15
CA GLY A 67 -4.69 3.73 1.68
C GLY A 67 -4.62 3.91 3.20
N LEU A 68 -5.57 4.66 3.81
CA LEU A 68 -5.63 4.83 5.26
C LEU A 68 -6.13 3.57 5.96
N ALA A 69 -7.16 2.92 5.40
CA ALA A 69 -7.68 1.67 5.94
C ALA A 69 -6.62 0.55 5.90
N GLY A 70 -5.84 0.48 4.82
CA GLY A 70 -4.73 -0.45 4.69
C GLY A 70 -3.63 -0.17 5.71
N TYR A 71 -3.26 1.11 5.88
CA TYR A 71 -2.27 1.52 6.89
C TYR A 71 -2.69 1.14 8.31
N GLU A 72 -3.91 1.52 8.72
CA GLU A 72 -4.44 1.20 10.06
C GLU A 72 -4.56 -0.32 10.25
N TYR A 73 -4.94 -1.06 9.20
CA TYR A 73 -5.03 -2.52 9.24
C TYR A 73 -3.67 -3.19 9.47
N ILE A 74 -2.63 -2.83 8.70
CA ILE A 74 -1.29 -3.43 8.86
C ILE A 74 -0.73 -3.16 10.26
N LEU A 75 -0.92 -1.95 10.80
CA LEU A 75 -0.55 -1.65 12.19
C LEU A 75 -1.34 -2.47 13.20
N SER A 76 -2.64 -2.67 12.98
CA SER A 76 -3.50 -3.47 13.88
C SER A 76 -3.09 -4.94 13.98
N LEU A 77 -2.40 -5.46 12.96
CA LEU A 77 -1.83 -6.81 12.94
C LEU A 77 -0.48 -6.90 13.68
N GLY A 78 0.03 -5.78 14.20
CA GLY A 78 1.31 -5.70 14.93
C GLY A 78 2.54 -5.57 14.02
N TYR A 79 2.37 -5.25 12.74
CA TYR A 79 3.50 -5.02 11.83
C TYR A 79 4.04 -3.60 11.94
N ASN A 80 5.33 -3.45 11.61
CA ASN A 80 6.03 -2.17 11.66
C ASN A 80 5.40 -1.17 10.68
N GLU A 81 5.39 0.10 11.07
CA GLU A 81 4.97 1.25 10.28
C GLU A 81 5.60 1.26 8.88
N GLU A 82 6.85 0.82 8.73
CA GLU A 82 7.52 0.69 7.41
C GLU A 82 6.70 -0.12 6.39
N TYR A 83 6.00 -1.17 6.81
CA TYR A 83 5.11 -1.95 5.93
C TYR A 83 3.76 -1.25 5.74
N ALA A 84 3.24 -0.59 6.77
CA ALA A 84 1.96 0.12 6.69
C ALA A 84 2.05 1.31 5.72
N ASN A 85 3.20 1.99 5.69
CA ASN A 85 3.43 3.23 4.93
C ASN A 85 3.14 3.08 3.44
N VAL A 86 3.47 1.93 2.83
CA VAL A 86 3.22 1.70 1.40
C VAL A 86 1.73 1.83 1.04
N CYS A 87 0.83 1.52 1.97
CA CYS A 87 -0.61 1.69 1.76
C CYS A 87 -0.98 3.16 1.57
N LEU A 88 -0.28 4.08 2.24
CA LEU A 88 -0.53 5.52 2.10
C LEU A 88 0.24 6.14 0.94
N THR A 89 1.45 5.68 0.65
CA THR A 89 2.36 6.40 -0.26
C THR A 89 2.29 5.93 -1.70
N HIS A 90 1.83 4.71 -1.99
CA HIS A 90 1.89 4.13 -3.35
C HIS A 90 1.10 4.92 -4.41
N SER A 91 0.12 5.73 -4.01
CA SER A 91 -0.68 6.55 -4.93
C SER A 91 -0.03 7.91 -5.23
N TYR A 92 1.04 8.29 -4.53
CA TYR A 92 1.68 9.62 -4.60
C TYR A 92 3.03 9.51 -5.29
N LEU A 93 3.08 9.85 -6.57
CA LEU A 93 4.33 9.90 -7.33
C LEU A 93 5.21 11.04 -6.78
N ASN A 94 6.51 10.78 -6.65
CA ASN A 94 7.51 11.75 -6.17
C ASN A 94 7.25 12.32 -4.76
N ASN A 95 6.46 11.65 -3.92
CA ASN A 95 5.99 12.20 -2.63
C ASN A 95 5.28 13.54 -2.75
N ASP A 96 4.67 13.81 -3.91
CA ASP A 96 3.88 15.02 -4.15
C ASP A 96 2.40 14.70 -3.98
N ILE A 97 1.75 15.39 -3.04
CA ILE A 97 0.31 15.32 -2.82
C ILE A 97 -0.51 15.77 -4.04
N ASN A 98 0.10 16.45 -4.99
CA ASN A 98 -0.54 16.91 -6.22
C ASN A 98 -0.32 15.95 -7.41
N CYS A 99 0.55 14.94 -7.28
CA CYS A 99 0.83 13.96 -8.33
C CYS A 99 0.27 12.58 -7.96
N ILE A 100 -1.05 12.42 -8.12
CA ILE A 100 -1.79 11.23 -7.69
C ILE A 100 -2.39 10.46 -8.86
N ALA A 101 -2.22 9.13 -8.84
CA ALA A 101 -3.09 8.22 -9.59
C ALA A 101 -4.40 8.01 -8.82
N GLY A 102 -5.51 8.64 -9.25
CA GLY A 102 -6.84 8.46 -8.62
C GLY A 102 -7.54 9.74 -8.12
N GLY A 103 -6.93 10.91 -8.27
CA GLY A 103 -7.55 12.22 -7.97
C GLY A 103 -6.97 12.93 -6.74
N ILE A 104 -7.05 14.27 -6.73
CA ILE A 104 -6.48 15.14 -5.70
C ILE A 104 -7.25 14.93 -4.37
N PRO A 105 -6.58 14.81 -3.20
CA PRO A 105 -7.25 14.57 -1.93
C PRO A 105 -8.08 15.80 -1.55
N ASN A 106 -9.29 15.59 -1.03
CA ASN A 106 -10.16 16.69 -0.62
C ASN A 106 -9.51 17.53 0.52
N PRO A 107 -9.21 18.82 0.29
CA PRO A 107 -8.63 19.70 1.30
C PRO A 107 -9.49 19.87 2.56
N GLY A 108 -10.80 19.65 2.46
CA GLY A 108 -11.74 19.73 3.57
C GLY A 108 -11.79 18.49 4.46
N SER A 109 -11.02 17.43 4.18
CA SER A 109 -11.04 16.22 5.02
C SER A 109 -10.31 16.44 6.35
N PRO A 110 -10.83 15.96 7.50
CA PRO A 110 -10.21 16.19 8.82
C PRO A 110 -8.76 15.71 8.94
N LYS A 111 -8.36 14.71 8.15
CA LYS A 111 -7.00 14.16 8.12
C LYS A 111 -6.12 14.76 7.01
N TYR A 112 -6.56 15.79 6.28
CA TYR A 112 -5.84 16.35 5.13
C TYR A 112 -4.44 16.85 5.49
N GLU A 113 -4.31 17.74 6.47
CA GLU A 113 -3.01 18.32 6.86
C GLU A 113 -2.05 17.27 7.41
N TRP A 114 -2.56 16.32 8.20
CA TRP A 114 -1.76 15.19 8.67
C TRP A 114 -1.24 14.35 7.50
N LYS A 115 -2.12 14.00 6.55
CA LYS A 115 -1.75 13.17 5.39
C LYS A 115 -0.72 13.89 4.51
N LYS A 116 -0.87 15.20 4.33
CA LYS A 116 0.08 16.06 3.60
C LYS A 116 1.46 16.07 4.24
N GLU A 117 1.54 16.30 5.54
CA GLU A 117 2.82 16.27 6.28
C GLU A 117 3.45 14.87 6.28
N PHE A 118 2.64 13.83 6.41
CA PHE A 118 3.10 12.43 6.38
C PHE A 118 3.73 12.06 5.03
N ILE A 119 3.05 12.36 3.92
CA ILE A 119 3.56 12.06 2.57
C ILE A 119 4.85 12.82 2.29
N LYS A 120 4.90 14.11 2.65
CA LYS A 120 6.10 14.95 2.47
C LYS A 120 7.32 14.42 3.25
N LYS A 121 7.09 13.84 4.44
CA LYS A 121 8.14 13.26 5.29
C LYS A 121 8.52 11.84 4.91
N SER A 122 7.68 11.13 4.17
CA SER A 122 7.90 9.75 3.74
C SER A 122 8.94 9.69 2.61
N GLN A 123 10.20 10.04 2.88
CA GLN A 123 11.29 9.77 1.94
C GLN A 123 11.47 8.26 1.76
N VAL A 124 11.72 7.86 0.51
CA VAL A 124 11.88 6.48 0.02
C VAL A 124 12.70 5.67 1.01
N TYR A 125 12.05 4.74 1.71
CA TYR A 125 12.74 3.74 2.51
C TYR A 125 13.58 2.90 1.55
N ASN A 126 14.87 2.73 1.87
CA ASN A 126 15.76 1.86 1.11
C ASN A 126 15.17 0.44 1.12
N ILE A 127 14.66 0.03 -0.04
CA ILE A 127 14.38 -1.36 -0.41
C ILE A 127 15.71 -2.01 -0.76
#